data_AF-A0A7C4MUI1-F1
#
_entry.id   AF-A0A7C4MUI1-F1
#
_cell.length_a   1.000
_cell.length_b   1.000
_cell.length_c   1.000
_cell.angle_alpha   90.00
_cell.angle_beta   90.00
_cell.angle_gamma   90.00
#
_symmetry.space_group_name_H-M   'P 1'
#
loop_
_entity.id
_entity.type
_entity.pdbx_description
1 polymer ?
#
loop_
_entity_poly.entity_id
_entity_poly.type
_entity_poly.pdbx_seq_one_letter_code
_entity_poly.pdbx_strand_id
1 'polypeptide(L)'
;MSNRAQNHSGPAPLSAYADRLLEVRREFLLFPDRIVVRARWWSGRSYEHVVRTADLTGEVRETVVRYRIHRYAGWLLAVGALIFAACFYYADIAWLQPIGYVALAAAAVGGIVLALTHRNRRIRFARFPDRSGRIVLDIADAGNTDDDFSAFVRAVRRQCR
;
A
#
# COMPACT_ATOMS: atom_id res chain seq x y z
N MET A 1 13.45 18.36 16.19
CA MET A 1 14.21 17.09 16.27
C MET A 1 14.32 16.52 14.86
N SER A 2 15.14 17.13 14.01
CA SER A 2 16.48 16.65 13.60
C SER A 2 16.56 15.13 13.44
N ASN A 3 16.46 14.65 12.20
CA ASN A 3 17.17 13.44 11.80
C ASN A 3 17.64 13.55 10.36
N ARG A 4 18.95 13.80 10.25
CA ARG A 4 19.85 13.57 9.11
C ARG A 4 19.17 13.01 7.86
N ALA A 5 19.07 13.86 6.84
CA ALA A 5 19.36 13.42 5.49
C ALA A 5 20.76 12.79 5.53
N GLN A 6 20.82 11.47 5.67
CA GLN A 6 22.05 10.73 5.47
C GLN A 6 22.36 10.84 3.97
N ASN A 7 23.17 11.84 3.63
CA ASN A 7 23.98 11.84 2.41
C ASN A 7 24.76 10.53 2.40
N HIS A 8 24.28 9.55 1.64
CA HIS A 8 25.04 8.35 1.33
C HIS A 8 25.87 8.64 0.10
N SER A 9 27.15 8.96 0.34
CA SER A 9 28.25 8.80 -0.59
C SER A 9 28.51 7.30 -0.84
N GLY A 10 27.46 6.55 -1.18
CA GLY A 10 27.49 5.14 -1.54
C GLY A 10 27.44 4.99 -3.05
N PRO A 11 27.80 3.80 -3.59
CA PRO A 11 27.62 3.51 -5.00
C PRO A 11 26.16 3.76 -5.42
N ALA A 12 25.94 4.29 -6.63
CA ALA A 12 24.59 4.50 -7.12
C ALA A 12 23.81 3.17 -7.15
N PRO A 13 22.53 3.14 -6.76
CA PRO A 13 21.72 1.93 -6.87
C PRO A 13 21.59 1.53 -8.35
N LEU A 14 21.63 0.23 -8.62
CA LEU A 14 21.44 -0.32 -9.96
C LEU A 14 20.00 -0.12 -10.45
N SER A 15 19.05 -0.15 -9.51
CA SER A 15 17.65 0.12 -9.77
C SER A 15 16.97 0.58 -8.50
N ALA A 16 15.92 1.39 -8.64
CA ALA A 16 15.09 1.84 -7.54
C ALA A 16 13.63 1.67 -7.90
N TYR A 17 12.83 1.23 -6.93
CA TYR A 17 11.38 1.10 -7.06
C TYR A 17 10.72 1.62 -5.81
N ALA A 18 9.59 2.31 -5.96
CA ALA A 18 8.81 2.79 -4.83
C ALA A 18 7.38 2.27 -4.94
N ASP A 19 6.88 1.72 -3.84
CA ASP A 19 5.47 1.39 -3.70
C ASP A 19 4.80 2.29 -2.66
N ARG A 20 3.52 2.55 -2.89
CA ARG A 20 2.69 3.36 -1.99
C ARG A 20 1.44 2.58 -1.62
N LEU A 21 1.52 1.90 -0.49
CA LEU A 21 0.37 1.33 0.19
C LEU A 21 -0.37 2.42 0.98
N LEU A 22 -1.59 2.10 1.42
CA LEU A 22 -2.42 3.05 2.18
C LEU A 22 -1.81 3.39 3.54
N GLU A 23 -0.92 2.60 4.14
CA GLU A 23 -0.38 2.95 5.47
C GLU A 23 1.09 3.33 5.43
N VAL A 24 1.78 2.90 4.37
CA VAL A 24 3.22 2.92 4.26
C VAL A 24 3.64 3.18 2.82
N ARG A 25 4.61 4.05 2.66
CA ARG A 25 5.37 4.20 1.43
C ARG A 25 6.69 3.44 1.61
N ARG A 26 7.03 2.57 0.67
CA ARG A 26 8.31 1.85 0.69
C ARG A 26 9.13 2.21 -0.53
N GLU A 27 10.43 2.33 -0.33
CA GLU A 27 11.43 2.53 -1.38
C GLU A 27 12.40 1.37 -1.32
N PHE A 28 12.58 0.70 -2.45
CA PHE A 28 13.46 -0.43 -2.64
C PHE A 28 14.63 0.03 -3.49
N LEU A 29 15.84 -0.10 -2.96
CA LEU A 29 17.07 0.27 -3.64
C LEU A 29 17.89 -1.00 -3.85
N LEU A 30 18.10 -1.36 -5.12
CA LEU A 30 18.85 -2.53 -5.51
C LEU A 30 20.33 -2.17 -5.69
N PHE A 31 21.20 -2.80 -4.91
CA PHE A 31 22.66 -2.74 -5.02
C PHE A 31 23.19 -4.10 -5.47
N PRO A 32 24.45 -4.22 -5.94
CA PRO A 32 24.99 -5.48 -6.44
C PRO A 32 24.88 -6.69 -5.48
N ASP A 33 24.96 -6.45 -4.17
CA ASP A 33 25.03 -7.46 -3.11
C ASP A 33 23.82 -7.47 -2.17
N ARG A 34 22.95 -6.46 -2.26
CA ARG A 34 21.90 -6.21 -1.27
C ARG A 34 20.75 -5.37 -1.81
N ILE A 35 19.63 -5.45 -1.12
CA ILE A 35 18.45 -4.64 -1.32
C ILE A 35 18.21 -3.87 -0.04
N VAL A 36 18.15 -2.55 -0.15
CA VAL A 36 17.79 -1.68 0.97
C VAL A 36 16.32 -1.31 0.82
N VAL A 37 15.52 -1.64 1.83
CA VAL A 37 14.11 -1.33 1.92
C VAL A 37 13.92 -0.22 2.93
N ARG A 38 13.42 0.92 2.48
CA ARG A 38 13.09 2.07 3.32
C ARG A 38 11.59 2.21 3.38
N ALA A 39 11.02 2.03 4.55
CA ALA A 39 9.59 2.19 4.79
C ALA A 39 9.33 3.47 5.59
N ARG A 40 8.31 4.22 5.21
CA ARG A 40 7.83 5.41 5.91
C ARG A 40 6.31 5.34 6.07
N TRP A 41 5.85 5.33 7.31
CA TRP A 41 4.44 5.35 7.65
C TRP A 41 3.91 6.77 7.71
N TRP A 42 2.60 6.90 7.57
CA TRP A 42 1.90 8.18 7.72
C TRP A 42 2.02 8.78 9.12
N SER A 43 2.19 7.93 10.15
CA SER A 43 2.49 8.35 11.52
C SER A 43 3.87 9.01 11.69
N GLY A 44 4.68 9.09 10.63
CA GLY A 44 6.03 9.65 10.66
C GLY A 44 7.11 8.65 11.05
N ARG A 45 6.75 7.42 11.46
CA ARG A 45 7.71 6.33 11.71
C ARG A 45 8.44 5.99 10.41
N SER A 46 9.75 5.76 10.51
CA SER A 46 10.56 5.22 9.42
C SER A 46 11.26 3.94 9.86
N TYR A 47 11.53 3.07 8.90
CA TYR A 47 12.24 1.81 9.09
C TYR A 47 13.15 1.57 7.89
N GLU A 48 14.36 1.12 8.14
CA GLU A 48 15.29 0.71 7.10
C GLU A 48 15.69 -0.74 7.36
N HIS A 49 15.62 -1.56 6.32
CA HIS A 49 15.96 -2.97 6.37
C HIS A 49 16.85 -3.33 5.19
N VAL A 50 17.88 -4.11 5.43
CA VAL A 50 18.85 -4.53 4.42
C VAL A 50 18.76 -6.03 4.25
N VAL A 51 18.47 -6.47 3.03
CA VAL A 51 18.39 -7.88 2.64
C VAL A 51 19.56 -8.19 1.73
N ARG A 52 20.35 -9.22 2.02
CA ARG A 52 21.43 -9.63 1.10
C ARG A 52 20.82 -10.45 -0.02
N THR A 53 21.21 -10.17 -1.27
CA THR A 53 20.70 -10.92 -2.43
C THR A 53 21.12 -12.39 -2.42
N ALA A 54 22.26 -12.69 -1.78
CA ALA A 54 22.76 -14.05 -1.59
C ALA A 54 21.91 -14.95 -0.66
N ASP A 55 21.07 -14.33 0.18
CA ASP A 55 20.17 -15.02 1.11
C ASP A 55 18.83 -15.37 0.44
N LEU A 56 18.50 -14.70 -0.66
CA LEU A 56 17.27 -14.89 -1.43
C LEU A 56 17.42 -16.03 -2.45
N THR A 57 16.32 -16.74 -2.68
CA THR A 57 16.20 -17.68 -3.81
C THR A 57 15.70 -16.96 -5.05
N GLY A 58 16.14 -17.37 -6.24
CA GLY A 58 15.62 -16.87 -7.52
C GLY A 58 14.15 -17.25 -7.83
N GLU A 59 13.52 -18.04 -6.97
CA GLU A 59 12.09 -18.33 -7.02
C GLU A 59 11.26 -17.11 -6.56
N VAL A 60 10.34 -16.66 -7.41
CA VAL A 60 9.40 -15.59 -7.10
C VAL A 60 8.04 -16.19 -6.89
N ARG A 61 7.46 -15.99 -5.70
CA ARG A 61 6.07 -16.35 -5.41
C ARG A 61 5.19 -15.12 -5.57
N GLU A 62 4.30 -15.17 -6.55
CA GLU A 62 3.29 -14.14 -6.72
C GLU A 62 2.09 -14.41 -5.81
N THR A 63 1.59 -13.37 -5.15
CA THR A 63 0.37 -13.45 -4.35
C THR A 63 -0.45 -12.20 -4.51
N VAL A 64 -1.75 -12.33 -4.71
CA VAL A 64 -2.67 -11.19 -4.77
C VAL A 64 -3.33 -11.02 -3.40
N VAL A 65 -3.12 -9.86 -2.78
CA VAL A 65 -3.76 -9.49 -1.51
C VAL A 65 -4.90 -8.53 -1.80
N ARG A 66 -6.08 -8.84 -1.26
CA ARG A 66 -7.27 -7.98 -1.36
C ARG A 66 -7.36 -7.06 -0.15
N TYR A 67 -7.44 -5.75 -0.39
CA TYR A 67 -7.64 -4.77 0.68
C TYR A 67 -9.06 -4.89 1.25
N ARG A 68 -9.18 -5.26 2.54
CA ARG A 68 -10.47 -5.38 3.23
C ARG A 68 -11.15 -4.03 3.46
N ILE A 69 -10.38 -2.94 3.61
CA ILE A 69 -10.88 -1.57 3.82
C ILE A 69 -11.89 -1.17 2.74
N HIS A 70 -11.66 -1.55 1.49
CA HIS A 70 -12.58 -1.28 0.38
C HIS A 70 -14.00 -1.84 0.64
N ARG A 71 -14.10 -3.02 1.28
CA ARG A 71 -15.40 -3.61 1.65
C ARG A 71 -16.10 -2.79 2.72
N TYR A 72 -15.37 -2.34 3.74
CA TYR A 72 -15.95 -1.53 4.82
C TYR A 72 -16.38 -0.14 4.33
N ALA A 73 -15.61 0.47 3.41
CA ALA A 73 -15.98 1.72 2.76
C ALA A 73 -17.31 1.61 1.98
N GLY A 74 -17.51 0.49 1.26
CA GLY A 74 -18.77 0.22 0.57
C GLY A 74 -19.96 0.07 1.51
N TRP A 75 -19.78 -0.60 2.66
CA TRP A 75 -20.83 -0.70 3.68
C TRP A 75 -21.15 0.66 4.32
N LEU A 76 -20.12 1.46 4.63
CA LEU A 76 -20.30 2.80 5.17
C LEU A 76 -21.08 3.70 4.21
N LEU A 77 -20.74 3.66 2.92
CA LEU A 77 -21.47 4.36 1.87
C LEU A 77 -22.93 3.91 1.80
N ALA A 78 -23.18 2.60 1.74
CA ALA A 78 -24.53 2.05 1.59
C ALA A 78 -25.43 2.37 2.79
N VAL A 79 -24.93 2.19 4.01
CA VAL A 79 -25.69 2.46 5.24
C VAL A 79 -25.92 3.97 5.40
N GLY A 80 -24.89 4.79 5.15
CA GLY A 80 -25.03 6.25 5.19
C GLY A 80 -26.06 6.77 4.19
N ALA A 81 -26.02 6.26 2.94
CA ALA A 81 -26.99 6.62 1.91
C ALA A 81 -28.42 6.18 2.25
N LEU A 82 -28.58 4.98 2.82
CA LEU A 82 -29.88 4.47 3.25
C LEU A 82 -30.49 5.32 4.37
N ILE A 83 -29.71 5.63 5.41
CA ILE A 83 -30.17 6.47 6.53
C ILE A 83 -30.50 7.88 6.02
N PHE A 84 -29.66 8.46 5.18
CA PHE A 84 -29.92 9.77 4.59
C PHE A 84 -31.22 9.77 3.78
N ALA A 85 -31.44 8.77 2.93
CA ALA A 85 -32.67 8.64 2.16
C ALA A 85 -33.90 8.50 3.05
N ALA A 86 -33.82 7.74 4.14
CA ALA A 86 -34.90 7.60 5.12
C ALA A 86 -35.19 8.94 5.84
N CYS A 87 -34.17 9.66 6.31
CA CYS A 87 -34.36 10.97 6.94
C CYS A 87 -34.92 12.01 5.97
N PHE A 88 -34.51 11.96 4.69
CA PHE A 88 -35.04 12.83 3.65
C PHE A 88 -36.52 12.51 3.33
N TYR A 89 -36.89 11.23 3.34
CA TYR A 89 -38.29 10.83 3.16
C TYR A 89 -39.18 11.31 4.32
N TYR A 90 -38.68 11.25 5.55
CA TYR A 90 -39.37 11.75 6.75
C TYR A 90 -38.97 13.21 7.11
N ALA A 91 -38.72 14.05 6.10
CA ALA A 91 -38.19 15.41 6.31
C ALA A 91 -39.09 16.32 7.16
N ASP A 92 -40.38 16.02 7.26
CA ASP A 92 -41.36 16.74 8.08
C ASP A 92 -41.08 16.60 9.59
N ILE A 93 -40.28 15.60 9.98
CA ILE A 93 -39.87 15.38 11.37
C ILE A 93 -38.58 16.15 11.63
N ALA A 94 -38.71 17.37 12.15
CA ALA A 94 -37.60 18.32 12.32
C ALA A 94 -36.36 17.76 13.06
N TRP A 95 -36.55 16.88 14.06
CA TRP A 95 -35.43 16.30 14.81
C TRP A 95 -34.59 15.28 14.01
N LEU A 96 -35.08 14.78 12.87
CA LEU A 96 -34.35 13.87 11.98
C LEU A 96 -33.37 14.58 11.05
N GLN A 97 -33.53 15.88 10.80
CA GLN A 97 -32.64 16.64 9.91
C GLN A 97 -31.15 16.56 10.28
N PRO A 98 -30.71 16.77 11.55
CA PRO A 98 -29.30 16.65 11.91
C PRO A 98 -28.76 15.23 11.68
N ILE A 99 -29.58 14.19 11.91
CA ILE A 99 -29.20 12.79 11.64
C ILE A 99 -28.98 12.57 10.15
N GLY A 100 -29.84 13.16 9.30
CA GLY A 100 -29.67 13.15 7.85
C GLY A 100 -28.32 13.72 7.42
N TYR A 101 -27.92 14.88 7.92
CA TYR A 101 -26.62 15.48 7.56
C TYR A 101 -25.43 14.62 8.01
N VAL A 102 -25.49 14.01 9.19
CA VAL A 102 -24.45 13.07 9.65
C VAL A 102 -24.39 11.83 8.75
N ALA A 103 -25.54 11.28 8.35
CA ALA A 103 -25.61 10.14 7.45
C ALA A 103 -25.07 10.48 6.05
N LEU A 104 -25.36 11.67 5.54
CA LEU A 104 -24.80 12.17 4.28
C LEU A 104 -23.28 12.32 4.36
N ALA A 105 -22.75 12.88 5.46
CA ALA A 105 -21.31 12.99 5.67
C ALA A 105 -20.64 11.60 5.72
N ALA A 106 -21.25 10.64 6.41
CA ALA A 106 -20.77 9.26 6.43
C ALA A 106 -20.78 8.62 5.04
N ALA A 107 -21.83 8.84 4.25
CA ALA A 107 -21.92 8.36 2.87
C ALA A 107 -20.80 8.98 2.00
N ALA A 108 -20.60 10.30 2.09
CA ALA A 108 -19.56 11.01 1.35
C ALA A 108 -18.15 10.48 1.70
N VAL A 109 -17.85 10.29 2.99
CA VAL A 109 -16.59 9.69 3.44
C VAL A 109 -16.43 8.26 2.91
N GLY A 110 -17.49 7.45 2.97
CA GLY A 110 -17.51 6.10 2.40
C GLY A 110 -17.17 6.11 0.91
N GLY A 111 -17.77 7.01 0.13
CA GLY A 111 -17.49 7.20 -1.29
C GLY A 111 -16.05 7.60 -1.58
N ILE A 112 -15.50 8.55 -0.82
CA ILE A 112 -14.09 8.99 -0.96
C ILE A 112 -13.14 7.83 -0.69
N VAL A 113 -13.32 7.12 0.43
CA VAL A 113 -12.45 5.97 0.78
C VAL A 113 -12.60 4.86 -0.25
N LEU A 114 -13.80 4.60 -0.77
CA LEU A 114 -14.03 3.62 -1.81
C LEU A 114 -13.27 3.97 -3.10
N ALA A 115 -13.31 5.24 -3.53
CA ALA A 115 -12.59 5.73 -4.69
C ALA A 115 -11.06 5.61 -4.51
N LEU A 116 -10.53 6.05 -3.36
CA LEU A 116 -9.11 5.98 -3.04
C LEU A 116 -8.60 4.54 -2.97
N THR A 117 -9.43 3.61 -2.49
CA THR A 117 -9.07 2.18 -2.38
C THR A 117 -9.37 1.37 -3.64
N HIS A 118 -10.03 1.95 -4.65
CA HIS A 118 -10.45 1.22 -5.85
C HIS A 118 -9.24 0.69 -6.64
N ARG A 119 -8.24 1.55 -6.89
CA ARG A 119 -6.99 1.16 -7.59
C ARG A 119 -6.23 0.08 -6.82
N ASN A 120 -6.22 0.20 -5.50
CA ASN A 120 -5.47 -0.68 -4.60
C ASN A 120 -6.32 -1.86 -4.08
N ARG A 121 -7.47 -2.15 -4.70
CA ARG A 121 -8.41 -3.20 -4.24
C ARG A 121 -7.76 -4.58 -4.26
N ARG A 122 -6.90 -4.84 -5.25
CA ARG A 122 -6.13 -6.06 -5.41
C ARG A 122 -4.70 -5.65 -5.71
N ILE A 123 -3.79 -5.93 -4.78
CA ILE A 123 -2.39 -5.60 -4.95
C ILE A 123 -1.65 -6.92 -5.15
N ARG A 124 -0.90 -7.02 -6.24
CA ARG A 124 -0.01 -8.14 -6.50
C ARG A 124 1.27 -7.94 -5.70
N PHE A 125 1.75 -9.00 -5.08
CA PHE A 125 3.02 -9.01 -4.36
C PHE A 125 3.95 -10.02 -5.00
N ALA A 126 5.17 -9.59 -5.31
CA ALA A 126 6.28 -10.48 -5.59
C ALA A 126 7.01 -10.77 -4.28
N ARG A 127 7.00 -12.04 -3.86
CA ARG A 127 7.61 -12.49 -2.61
C ARG A 127 8.84 -13.33 -2.92
N PHE A 128 9.95 -12.95 -2.31
CA PHE A 128 11.24 -13.64 -2.42
C PHE A 128 11.49 -14.38 -1.11
N PRO A 129 11.46 -15.72 -1.13
CA PRO A 129 11.86 -16.51 0.01
C PRO A 129 13.38 -16.56 0.17
N ASP A 130 13.81 -16.91 1.39
CA ASP A 130 15.16 -17.41 1.63
C ASP A 130 15.26 -18.91 1.36
N ARG A 131 16.46 -19.48 1.56
CA ARG A 131 16.72 -20.92 1.40
C ARG A 131 15.91 -21.82 2.35
N SER A 132 15.37 -21.27 3.44
CA SER A 132 14.48 -21.98 4.36
C SER A 132 13.01 -21.90 3.95
N GLY A 133 12.70 -21.19 2.85
CA GLY A 133 11.35 -20.97 2.35
C GLY A 133 10.59 -19.84 3.06
N ARG A 134 11.23 -19.10 3.97
CA ARG A 134 10.62 -17.95 4.67
C ARG A 134 10.65 -16.73 3.76
N ILE A 135 9.54 -15.98 3.70
CA ILE A 135 9.48 -14.74 2.90
C ILE A 135 10.30 -13.66 3.61
N VAL A 136 11.40 -13.22 2.99
CA VAL A 136 12.31 -12.19 3.55
C VAL A 136 12.14 -10.85 2.86
N LEU A 137 11.72 -10.86 1.59
CA LEU A 137 11.46 -9.64 0.83
C LEU A 137 10.12 -9.74 0.12
N ASP A 138 9.28 -8.73 0.30
CA ASP A 138 8.01 -8.56 -0.37
C ASP A 138 7.95 -7.21 -1.09
N ILE A 139 7.61 -7.25 -2.39
CA ILE A 139 7.50 -6.04 -3.21
C ILE A 139 6.06 -5.97 -3.70
N ALA A 140 5.37 -4.86 -3.42
CA ALA A 140 4.00 -4.68 -3.86
C ALA A 140 3.95 -3.95 -5.21
N ASP A 141 3.05 -4.39 -6.08
CA ASP A 141 2.66 -3.70 -7.29
C ASP A 141 1.69 -2.56 -6.95
N ALA A 142 2.23 -1.55 -6.28
CA ALA A 142 1.51 -0.34 -5.85
C ALA A 142 2.32 0.93 -6.15
N GLY A 143 3.18 0.84 -7.17
CA GLY A 143 3.98 1.94 -7.70
C GLY A 143 3.26 2.72 -8.80
N ASN A 144 4.01 3.54 -9.54
CA ASN A 144 3.45 4.38 -10.60
C ASN A 144 2.96 3.56 -11.81
N THR A 145 3.77 2.60 -12.26
CA THR A 145 3.48 1.75 -13.43
C THR A 145 3.78 0.28 -13.16
N ASP A 146 3.00 -0.61 -13.80
CA ASP A 146 3.19 -2.07 -13.75
C ASP A 146 4.51 -2.50 -14.42
N ASP A 147 4.99 -1.71 -15.37
CA ASP A 147 6.26 -1.92 -16.07
C ASP A 147 7.46 -1.68 -15.15
N ASP A 148 7.43 -0.62 -14.33
CA ASP A 148 8.47 -0.34 -13.33
C ASP A 148 8.56 -1.48 -12.30
N PHE A 149 7.41 -1.96 -11.84
CA PHE A 149 7.32 -3.11 -10.94
C PHE A 149 7.97 -4.34 -11.59
N SER A 150 7.54 -4.69 -12.79
CA SER A 150 8.02 -5.87 -13.52
C SER A 150 9.51 -5.78 -13.87
N ALA A 151 10.00 -4.58 -14.20
CA ALA A 151 11.42 -4.33 -14.43
C ALA A 151 12.24 -4.51 -13.15
N PHE A 152 11.79 -3.96 -12.03
CA PHE A 152 12.48 -4.08 -10.75
C PHE A 152 12.51 -5.53 -10.24
N VAL A 153 11.38 -6.25 -10.27
CA VAL A 153 11.30 -7.67 -9.89
C VAL A 153 12.24 -8.52 -10.74
N ARG A 154 12.32 -8.27 -12.06
CA ARG A 154 13.28 -8.95 -12.94
C ARG A 154 14.72 -8.63 -12.58
N ALA A 155 15.03 -7.37 -12.24
CA ALA A 155 16.36 -6.97 -11.82
C ALA A 155 16.80 -7.66 -10.52
N VAL A 156 15.90 -7.74 -9.53
CA VAL A 156 16.14 -8.49 -8.29
C VAL A 156 16.37 -9.97 -8.59
N ARG A 157 15.49 -10.61 -9.37
CA ARG A 157 15.58 -12.03 -9.70
C ARG A 157 16.91 -12.40 -10.37
N ARG A 158 17.47 -11.52 -11.21
CA ARG A 158 18.78 -11.72 -11.85
C ARG A 158 19.95 -11.70 -10.88
N GLN A 159 19.80 -11.08 -9.71
CA GLN A 159 20.83 -11.02 -8.69
C GLN A 159 20.71 -12.10 -7.63
N CYS A 160 19.53 -12.72 -7.51
CA CYS A 160 19.34 -13.91 -6.71
C CYS A 160 20.03 -15.12 -7.35
N ARG A 161 20.41 -16.10 -6.54
CA ARG A 161 20.96 -17.38 -6.99
C ARG A 161 19.88 -18.33 -7.48
#